data_AF-A0A662G898-F1
#
_entry.id   AF-A0A662G898-F1
#
_cell.length_a   1.000
_cell.length_b   1.000
_cell.length_c   1.000
_cell.angle_alpha   90.00
_cell.angle_beta   90.00
_cell.angle_gamma   90.00
#
_symmetry.space_group_name_H-M   'P 1'
#
loop_
_entity.id
_entity.type
_entity.pdbx_description
1 polymer ?
#
loop_
_entity_poly.entity_id
_entity_poly.type
_entity_poly.pdbx_seq_one_letter_code
_entity_poly.pdbx_strand_id
1 'polypeptide(L)'
;MKLAYARKGDSMSYSWGYGRRGKQDAGVRWGMGRGAGGRWRVSEMPPLPPPPRGVLRVAASTENDKGLDAPISYRFARAPFITVVDLEEGRVIRVQAIQNTLAGGARGVGMAVGQWLLSSNVNVVIAPRLGPNVSLLLNQAGVRVEIVPPGTLLGEAIRGLGLSR
;
A
#
# COMPACT_ATOMS: atom_id res chain seq x y z
N MET A 1 -31.95 57.29 46.88
CA MET A 1 -33.11 58.06 46.41
C MET A 1 -34.06 57.13 45.69
N LYS A 2 -35.34 57.17 46.07
CA LYS A 2 -36.47 56.43 45.51
C LYS A 2 -36.60 56.66 44.00
N LEU A 3 -37.07 55.65 43.27
CA LEU A 3 -38.41 55.69 42.64
C LEU A 3 -38.72 54.35 41.95
N ALA A 4 -39.66 53.63 42.55
CA ALA A 4 -40.49 52.62 41.91
C ALA A 4 -41.77 53.31 41.40
N TYR A 5 -42.40 52.76 40.35
CA TYR A 5 -43.86 52.62 40.04
C TYR A 5 -43.96 52.21 38.56
N ALA A 6 -44.27 50.96 38.17
CA ALA A 6 -45.61 50.34 38.00
C ALA A 6 -46.54 51.15 37.06
N ARG A 7 -47.28 50.64 36.07
CA ARG A 7 -47.94 49.31 35.87
C ARG A 7 -48.58 49.24 34.46
N LYS A 8 -49.00 48.02 34.05
CA LYS A 8 -50.05 47.65 33.05
C LYS A 8 -49.65 47.74 31.57
N GLY A 9 -49.95 46.78 30.69
CA GLY A 9 -50.76 45.56 30.74
C GLY A 9 -50.83 44.97 29.32
N ASP A 10 -51.41 43.78 29.23
CA ASP A 10 -52.01 43.16 28.04
C ASP A 10 -51.20 42.19 27.18
N SER A 11 -51.80 40.99 27.15
CA SER A 11 -51.66 39.80 26.33
C SER A 11 -51.61 40.03 24.82
N MET A 12 -50.93 39.15 24.09
CA MET A 12 -51.53 38.28 23.06
C MET A 12 -50.41 37.55 22.29
N SER A 13 -50.38 36.23 22.39
CA SER A 13 -49.65 35.33 21.50
C SER A 13 -50.37 35.25 20.15
N TYR A 14 -49.66 35.46 19.04
CA TYR A 14 -50.15 35.10 17.70
C TYR A 14 -49.27 34.01 17.07
N SER A 15 -49.87 32.82 17.04
CA SER A 15 -49.53 31.70 16.20
C SER A 15 -50.03 31.98 14.77
N TRP A 16 -49.16 31.81 13.78
CA TRP A 16 -49.57 31.68 12.37
C TRP A 16 -49.27 30.26 11.90
N GLY A 17 -50.33 29.47 11.79
CA GLY A 17 -50.36 28.25 11.01
C GLY A 17 -51.10 28.50 9.69
N TYR A 18 -50.48 28.10 8.58
CA TYR A 18 -51.19 27.72 7.36
C TYR A 18 -50.77 26.30 7.02
N GLY A 19 -51.75 25.39 6.98
CA GLY A 19 -51.57 24.00 6.58
C GLY A 19 -51.83 23.77 5.09
N ARG A 20 -51.32 22.64 4.58
CA ARG A 20 -51.95 21.64 3.67
C ARG A 20 -50.86 20.65 3.23
N ARG A 21 -50.91 19.38 3.64
CA ARG A 21 -51.63 18.25 3.00
C ARG A 21 -50.89 17.63 1.82
N GLY A 22 -50.13 16.56 2.09
CA GLY A 22 -50.25 15.30 1.36
C GLY A 22 -49.05 14.79 0.54
N LYS A 23 -48.75 13.50 0.77
CA LYS A 23 -47.86 12.53 0.07
C LYS A 23 -46.42 12.53 0.58
N GLN A 24 -45.98 11.56 1.38
CA GLN A 24 -45.76 10.11 1.11
C GLN A 24 -44.66 9.86 0.09
N ASP A 25 -43.42 9.87 0.56
CA ASP A 25 -42.31 9.14 -0.04
C ASP A 25 -41.14 9.05 0.95
N ALA A 26 -40.91 7.81 1.36
CA ALA A 26 -39.64 7.19 1.74
C ALA A 26 -38.67 7.99 2.63
N GLY A 27 -38.63 7.58 3.90
CA GLY A 27 -37.69 8.10 4.89
C GLY A 27 -36.23 7.74 4.63
N VAL A 28 -35.35 8.50 5.27
CA VAL A 28 -34.23 7.91 6.02
C VAL A 28 -34.18 8.58 7.39
N ARG A 29 -34.39 7.74 8.39
CA ARG A 29 -34.35 7.98 9.81
C ARG A 29 -32.92 8.35 10.21
N TRP A 30 -32.76 9.40 11.01
CA TRP A 30 -31.52 9.66 11.75
C TRP A 30 -31.22 8.45 12.64
N GLY A 31 -30.33 7.58 12.17
CA GLY A 31 -29.77 6.48 12.91
C GLY A 31 -28.32 6.83 13.26
N MET A 32 -28.04 6.96 14.55
CA MET A 32 -26.68 6.87 15.08
C MET A 32 -26.01 5.60 14.55
N GLY A 33 -25.13 5.77 13.58
CA GLY A 33 -24.22 4.75 13.07
C GLY A 33 -22.80 5.12 13.44
N ARG A 34 -22.29 4.50 14.50
CA ARG A 34 -20.83 4.37 14.71
C ARG A 34 -20.25 3.66 13.48
N GLY A 35 -19.20 4.21 12.88
CA GLY A 35 -18.23 3.40 12.14
C GLY A 35 -17.79 3.95 10.78
N ALA A 36 -16.46 3.98 10.64
CA ALA A 36 -15.72 3.96 9.39
C ALA A 36 -15.77 5.24 8.54
N GLY A 37 -15.01 6.25 8.98
CA GLY A 37 -14.21 7.01 8.03
C GLY A 37 -13.41 6.02 7.19
N GLY A 38 -13.79 5.87 5.92
CA GLY A 38 -13.10 5.02 4.97
C GLY A 38 -11.68 5.56 4.74
N ARG A 39 -10.74 5.19 5.62
CA ARG A 39 -9.33 5.14 5.28
C ARG A 39 -9.28 4.33 3.99
N TRP A 40 -8.83 4.96 2.90
CA TRP A 40 -8.36 4.25 1.72
C TRP A 40 -7.47 3.12 2.22
N ARG A 41 -8.01 1.89 2.25
CA ARG A 41 -7.20 0.71 2.49
C ARG A 41 -6.35 0.62 1.24
N VAL A 42 -5.15 1.20 1.30
CA VAL A 42 -4.06 0.77 0.43
C VAL A 42 -4.08 -0.74 0.59
N SER A 43 -4.34 -1.47 -0.49
CA SER A 43 -4.21 -2.92 -0.49
C SER A 43 -2.75 -3.20 -0.14
N GLU A 44 -2.48 -3.39 1.14
CA GLU A 44 -1.16 -3.69 1.65
C GLU A 44 -0.79 -5.07 1.13
N MET A 45 0.38 -5.17 0.50
CA MET A 45 0.97 -6.48 0.26
C MET A 45 1.30 -7.05 1.66
N PRO A 46 0.77 -8.22 2.06
CA PRO A 46 1.13 -8.79 3.34
C PRO A 46 2.62 -9.14 3.36
N PRO A 47 3.34 -8.93 4.47
CA PRO A 47 4.74 -9.32 4.57
C PRO A 47 4.87 -10.84 4.43
N LEU A 48 5.95 -11.29 3.80
CA LEU A 48 6.25 -12.71 3.71
C LEU A 48 6.76 -13.26 5.04
N PRO A 49 6.48 -14.53 5.37
CA PRO A 49 7.09 -15.16 6.53
C PRO A 49 8.62 -15.13 6.38
N PRO A 50 9.37 -14.96 7.49
CA PRO A 50 10.83 -14.99 7.45
C PRO A 50 11.35 -16.28 6.79
N PRO A 51 12.39 -16.21 5.95
CA PRO A 51 12.98 -17.40 5.36
C PRO A 51 13.66 -18.27 6.43
N PRO A 52 13.88 -19.57 6.17
CA PRO A 52 14.71 -20.41 7.01
C PRO A 52 16.12 -19.85 7.19
N ARG A 53 16.84 -20.32 8.21
CA ARG A 53 18.24 -19.92 8.43
C ARG A 53 19.11 -20.39 7.27
N GLY A 54 20.07 -19.57 6.85
CA GLY A 54 20.98 -19.90 5.75
C GLY A 54 20.40 -19.67 4.34
N VAL A 55 19.16 -19.19 4.26
CA VAL A 55 18.50 -18.88 2.98
C VAL A 55 18.71 -17.41 2.64
N LEU A 56 19.16 -17.17 1.40
CA LEU A 56 19.26 -15.86 0.80
C LEU A 56 17.96 -15.55 0.05
N ARG A 57 17.25 -14.51 0.47
CA ARG A 57 16.03 -14.05 -0.18
C ARG A 57 16.32 -12.91 -1.17
N VAL A 58 16.01 -13.16 -2.43
CA VAL A 58 16.14 -12.22 -3.55
C VAL A 58 14.75 -11.74 -3.96
N ALA A 59 14.56 -10.45 -4.15
CA ALA A 59 13.33 -9.91 -4.72
C ALA A 59 13.64 -9.14 -6.00
N ALA A 60 12.77 -9.26 -6.99
CA ALA A 60 12.92 -8.57 -8.26
C ALA A 60 11.61 -7.94 -8.71
N SER A 61 11.70 -6.74 -9.29
CA SER A 61 10.57 -6.11 -9.98
C SER A 61 10.40 -6.77 -11.35
N THR A 62 9.24 -7.38 -11.63
CA THR A 62 9.00 -8.22 -12.82
C THR A 62 7.71 -7.83 -13.56
N GLU A 63 7.64 -8.11 -14.87
CA GLU A 63 6.47 -7.75 -15.71
C GLU A 63 5.30 -8.75 -15.59
N ASN A 64 5.55 -9.99 -15.16
CA ASN A 64 4.51 -11.02 -15.08
C ASN A 64 4.80 -12.03 -13.96
N ASP A 65 3.89 -12.98 -13.78
CA ASP A 65 3.91 -14.00 -12.74
C ASP A 65 4.69 -15.28 -13.08
N LYS A 66 5.48 -15.26 -14.16
CA LYS A 66 6.23 -16.44 -14.65
C LYS A 66 7.48 -16.79 -13.83
N GLY A 67 7.58 -16.31 -12.58
CA GLY A 67 8.67 -16.66 -11.68
C GLY A 67 10.05 -16.30 -12.24
N LEU A 68 10.91 -17.31 -12.43
CA LEU A 68 12.28 -17.12 -12.96
C LEU A 68 12.30 -16.73 -14.45
N ASP A 69 11.26 -17.07 -15.20
CA ASP A 69 11.13 -16.69 -16.61
C ASP A 69 10.43 -15.34 -16.78
N ALA A 70 10.13 -14.65 -15.67
CA ALA A 70 9.58 -13.32 -15.72
C ALA A 70 10.69 -12.31 -16.06
N PRO A 71 10.49 -11.44 -17.07
CA PRO A 71 11.46 -10.41 -17.38
C PRO A 71 11.45 -9.33 -16.30
N ILE A 72 12.63 -8.78 -15.99
CA ILE A 72 12.79 -7.63 -15.11
C ILE A 72 12.00 -6.45 -15.68
N SER A 73 11.17 -5.85 -14.84
CA SER A 73 10.31 -4.75 -15.24
C SER A 73 11.10 -3.51 -15.59
N TYR A 74 10.56 -2.67 -16.48
CA TYR A 74 11.08 -1.32 -16.69
C TYR A 74 10.94 -0.41 -15.46
N ARG A 75 10.06 -0.75 -14.51
CA ARG A 75 9.77 0.06 -13.33
C ARG A 75 10.06 -0.75 -12.08
N PHE A 76 10.81 -0.19 -11.12
CA PHE A 76 10.95 -0.84 -9.81
C PHE A 76 9.65 -0.77 -9.00
N ALA A 77 9.28 0.44 -8.55
CA ALA A 77 8.20 0.63 -7.59
C ALA A 77 6.80 0.31 -8.14
N ARG A 78 6.61 0.50 -9.44
CA ARG A 78 5.33 0.28 -10.13
C ARG A 78 5.39 -0.90 -11.09
N ALA A 79 6.33 -1.83 -10.90
CA ALA A 79 6.23 -3.12 -11.57
C ALA A 79 4.89 -3.76 -11.25
N PRO A 80 4.27 -4.49 -12.19
CA PRO A 80 3.04 -5.22 -11.93
C PRO A 80 3.25 -6.34 -10.90
N PHE A 81 4.45 -6.93 -10.83
CA PHE A 81 4.80 -7.98 -9.88
C PHE A 81 6.12 -7.68 -9.16
N ILE A 82 6.21 -8.20 -7.93
CA ILE A 82 7.48 -8.41 -7.24
C ILE A 82 7.66 -9.92 -7.09
N THR A 83 8.64 -10.48 -7.80
CA THR A 83 8.98 -11.90 -7.69
C THR A 83 10.02 -12.09 -6.59
N VAL A 84 9.70 -12.92 -5.60
CA VAL A 84 10.60 -13.30 -4.51
C VAL A 84 11.11 -14.72 -4.74
N VAL A 85 12.43 -14.88 -4.62
CA VAL A 85 13.15 -16.14 -4.81
C VAL A 85 13.96 -16.41 -3.56
N ASP A 86 13.77 -17.59 -2.98
CA ASP A 86 14.59 -18.05 -1.85
C ASP A 86 15.64 -19.01 -2.38
N LEU A 87 16.89 -18.75 -2.01
CA LEU A 87 18.07 -19.50 -2.42
C LEU A 87 18.74 -20.12 -1.18
N GLU A 88 18.96 -21.44 -1.20
CA GLU A 88 19.75 -22.15 -0.18
C GLU A 88 21.02 -22.68 -0.85
N GLU A 89 22.20 -22.24 -0.37
CA GLU A 89 23.50 -22.59 -0.96
C GLU A 89 23.58 -22.39 -2.49
N GLY A 90 22.88 -21.38 -3.00
CA GLY A 90 22.80 -21.07 -4.44
C GLY A 90 21.79 -21.90 -5.22
N ARG A 91 20.97 -22.74 -4.56
CA ARG A 91 19.88 -23.49 -5.20
C ARG A 91 18.56 -22.80 -4.94
N VAL A 92 17.71 -22.72 -5.96
CA VAL A 92 16.35 -22.19 -5.82
C VAL A 92 15.49 -23.19 -5.06
N ILE A 93 15.05 -22.80 -3.87
CA ILE A 93 14.15 -23.62 -3.04
C ILE A 93 12.70 -23.13 -3.09
N ARG A 94 12.46 -21.85 -3.44
CA ARG A 94 11.12 -21.28 -3.58
C ARG A 94 11.13 -20.11 -4.55
N VAL A 95 10.07 -20.01 -5.34
CA VAL A 95 9.78 -18.86 -6.21
C VAL A 95 8.34 -18.46 -6.00
N GLN A 96 8.10 -17.17 -5.77
CA GLN A 96 6.76 -16.63 -5.59
C GLN A 96 6.64 -15.28 -6.29
N ALA A 97 5.80 -15.20 -7.31
CA ALA A 97 5.41 -13.93 -7.90
C ALA A 97 4.27 -13.31 -7.10
N ILE A 98 4.43 -12.06 -6.68
CA ILE A 98 3.46 -11.35 -5.84
C ILE A 98 2.98 -10.14 -6.61
N GLN A 99 1.68 -10.07 -6.84
CA GLN A 99 1.08 -8.92 -7.49
C GLN A 99 1.33 -7.65 -6.67
N ASN A 100 1.83 -6.61 -7.33
CA ASN A 100 2.14 -5.35 -6.68
C ASN A 100 0.88 -4.48 -6.58
N THR A 101 0.12 -4.66 -5.51
CA THR A 101 -1.07 -3.84 -5.22
C THR A 101 -0.73 -2.38 -4.92
N LEU A 102 0.54 -2.05 -4.62
CA LEU A 102 1.02 -0.70 -4.36
C LEU A 102 1.28 0.09 -5.66
N ALA A 103 1.38 -0.59 -6.81
CA ALA A 103 1.76 0.02 -8.10
C ALA A 103 0.84 1.17 -8.52
N GLY A 104 -0.42 1.17 -8.10
CA GLY A 104 -1.42 2.20 -8.38
C GLY A 104 -1.37 3.44 -7.48
N GLY A 105 -0.55 3.45 -6.42
CA GLY A 105 -0.52 4.56 -5.45
C GLY A 105 -0.11 5.90 -6.08
N ALA A 106 -0.70 7.01 -5.62
CA ALA A 106 -0.41 8.33 -6.19
C ALA A 106 1.04 8.79 -5.95
N ARG A 107 1.54 8.63 -4.73
CA ARG A 107 2.87 9.07 -4.28
C ARG A 107 3.48 8.06 -3.31
N GLY A 108 4.80 8.12 -3.15
CA GLY A 108 5.51 7.32 -2.14
C GLY A 108 5.56 5.81 -2.42
N VAL A 109 5.17 5.36 -3.62
CA VAL A 109 5.11 3.93 -3.97
C VAL A 109 6.45 3.23 -3.76
N GLY A 110 7.56 3.87 -4.14
CA GLY A 110 8.90 3.30 -3.96
C GLY A 110 9.23 3.05 -2.49
N MET A 111 8.83 3.96 -1.59
CA MET A 111 9.02 3.76 -0.14
C MET A 111 8.12 2.66 0.38
N ALA A 112 6.86 2.60 -0.05
CA ALA A 112 5.94 1.54 0.37
C ALA A 112 6.44 0.14 -0.05
N VAL A 113 6.90 -0.01 -1.30
CA VAL A 113 7.52 -1.25 -1.79
C VAL A 113 8.81 -1.54 -1.02
N GLY A 114 9.67 -0.54 -0.82
CA GLY A 114 10.89 -0.69 -0.02
C GLY A 114 10.62 -1.21 1.39
N GLN A 115 9.65 -0.62 2.10
CA GLN A 115 9.26 -1.07 3.43
C GLN A 115 8.71 -2.49 3.44
N TRP A 116 7.92 -2.84 2.41
CA TRP A 116 7.41 -4.21 2.26
C TRP A 116 8.52 -5.23 1.99
N LEU A 117 9.57 -4.86 1.25
CA LEU A 117 10.75 -5.71 1.04
C LEU A 117 11.50 -5.97 2.36
N LEU A 118 11.66 -4.92 3.19
CA LEU A 118 12.30 -5.06 4.50
C LEU A 118 11.49 -5.95 5.44
N SER A 119 10.17 -5.75 5.51
CA SER A 119 9.29 -6.58 6.35
C SER A 119 9.19 -8.03 5.86
N SER A 120 9.54 -8.28 4.60
CA SER A 120 9.61 -9.61 4.00
C SER A 120 11.01 -10.26 4.08
N ASN A 121 11.94 -9.68 4.86
CA ASN A 121 13.30 -10.18 5.06
C ASN A 121 14.10 -10.38 3.76
N VAL A 122 13.95 -9.47 2.80
CA VAL A 122 14.71 -9.51 1.55
C VAL A 122 16.17 -9.12 1.79
N ASN A 123 17.11 -9.89 1.26
CA ASN A 123 18.54 -9.63 1.35
C ASN A 123 19.09 -8.92 0.10
N VAL A 124 18.55 -9.25 -1.07
CA VAL A 124 18.99 -8.71 -2.37
C VAL A 124 17.78 -8.23 -3.17
N VAL A 125 17.87 -7.03 -3.72
CA VAL A 125 16.86 -6.46 -4.61
C VAL A 125 17.44 -6.30 -6.02
N ILE A 126 16.82 -6.94 -7.01
CA ILE A 126 17.15 -6.80 -8.42
C ILE A 126 16.14 -5.85 -9.08
N ALA A 127 16.62 -4.78 -9.69
CA ALA A 127 15.77 -3.78 -10.31
C ALA A 127 16.50 -3.00 -11.42
N PRO A 128 15.79 -2.36 -12.37
CA PRO A 128 16.44 -1.57 -13.42
C PRO A 128 17.00 -0.23 -12.94
N ARG A 129 16.37 0.35 -11.92
CA ARG A 129 16.72 1.62 -11.30
C ARG A 129 15.90 1.82 -10.03
N LEU A 130 16.48 2.50 -9.05
CA LEU A 130 15.80 2.89 -7.81
C LEU A 130 15.93 4.40 -7.59
N GLY A 131 14.89 4.99 -6.99
CA GLY A 131 14.93 6.40 -6.58
C GLY A 131 15.75 6.60 -5.30
N PRO A 132 16.27 7.81 -5.05
CA PRO A 132 17.22 8.07 -3.97
C PRO A 132 16.71 7.67 -2.58
N ASN A 133 15.42 7.91 -2.29
CA ASN A 133 14.84 7.61 -0.98
C ASN A 133 14.78 6.10 -0.68
N VAL A 134 14.37 5.29 -1.65
CA VAL A 134 14.28 3.84 -1.45
C VAL A 134 15.66 3.20 -1.49
N SER A 135 16.57 3.71 -2.33
CA SER A 135 17.97 3.26 -2.32
C SER A 135 18.62 3.52 -0.96
N LEU A 136 18.40 4.70 -0.36
CA LEU A 136 18.90 5.01 0.97
C LEU A 136 18.32 4.07 2.04
N LEU A 137 17.00 3.85 2.01
CA LEU A 137 16.31 2.94 2.94
C LEU A 137 16.90 1.52 2.87
N LEU A 138 17.02 0.95 1.67
CA LEU A 138 17.53 -0.41 1.47
C LEU A 138 18.99 -0.54 1.90
N ASN A 139 19.83 0.44 1.55
CA ASN A 139 21.23 0.47 1.97
C ASN A 139 21.38 0.55 3.50
N GLN A 140 20.60 1.40 4.17
CA GLN A 140 20.62 1.51 5.63
C GLN A 140 20.20 0.22 6.34
N ALA A 141 19.32 -0.57 5.70
CA ALA A 141 18.91 -1.88 6.20
C ALA A 141 19.88 -3.02 5.84
N GLY A 142 20.99 -2.72 5.14
CA GLY A 142 21.95 -3.72 4.68
C GLY A 142 21.44 -4.61 3.54
N VAL A 143 20.42 -4.17 2.81
CA VAL A 143 19.89 -4.87 1.63
C VAL A 143 20.75 -4.52 0.42
N ARG A 144 21.32 -5.54 -0.20
CA ARG A 144 22.12 -5.39 -1.43
C ARG A 144 21.19 -5.05 -2.60
N VAL A 145 21.58 -4.06 -3.38
CA VAL A 145 20.82 -3.64 -4.57
C VAL A 145 21.63 -3.96 -5.81
N GLU A 146 21.03 -4.69 -6.74
CA GLU A 146 21.62 -5.09 -8.01
C GLU A 146 20.86 -4.46 -9.16
N ILE A 147 21.59 -3.72 -9.99
CA ILE A 147 21.03 -3.04 -11.15
C ILE A 147 21.13 -3.94 -12.36
N VAL A 148 19.98 -4.37 -12.88
CA VAL A 148 19.88 -5.27 -14.03
C VAL A 148 19.00 -4.61 -15.09
N PRO A 149 19.42 -4.61 -16.38
CA PRO A 149 18.62 -4.04 -17.45
C PRO A 149 17.19 -4.61 -17.49
N PRO A 150 16.19 -3.78 -17.84
CA PRO A 150 14.84 -4.27 -18.04
C PRO A 150 14.77 -5.25 -19.22
N GLY A 151 13.89 -6.24 -19.13
CA GLY A 151 13.73 -7.28 -20.13
C GLY A 151 14.60 -8.53 -19.92
N THR A 152 15.68 -8.44 -19.13
CA THR A 152 16.48 -9.61 -18.72
C THR A 152 15.60 -10.59 -17.94
N LEU A 153 15.71 -11.90 -18.20
CA LEU A 153 14.96 -12.89 -17.43
C LEU A 153 15.49 -12.99 -16.00
N LEU A 154 14.60 -13.12 -15.01
CA LEU A 154 15.01 -13.16 -13.60
C LEU A 154 16.01 -14.31 -13.32
N GLY A 155 15.78 -15.49 -13.88
CA GLY A 155 16.69 -16.63 -13.73
C GLY A 155 18.08 -16.35 -14.30
N GLU A 156 18.16 -15.65 -15.43
CA GLU A 156 19.44 -15.23 -16.02
C GLU A 156 20.13 -14.18 -15.16
N ALA A 157 19.38 -13.21 -14.64
CA ALA A 157 19.91 -12.19 -13.73
C ALA A 157 20.52 -12.83 -12.47
N ILE A 158 19.82 -13.77 -11.84
CA ILE A 158 20.30 -14.46 -10.64
C ILE A 158 21.59 -15.25 -10.92
N ARG A 159 21.64 -15.97 -12.05
CA ARG A 159 22.86 -16.71 -12.48
C ARG A 159 24.01 -15.76 -12.81
N GLY A 160 23.74 -14.70 -13.57
CA GLY A 160 24.75 -13.71 -13.98
C GLY A 160 25.36 -12.95 -12.81
N LEU A 161 24.60 -12.76 -11.72
CA LEU A 161 25.08 -12.17 -10.47
C LEU A 161 25.83 -13.16 -9.57
N GLY A 162 25.94 -14.44 -9.96
CA GLY A 162 26.58 -15.49 -9.16
C GLY A 162 25.81 -15.85 -7.88
N LEU A 163 24.51 -15.54 -7.83
CA LEU A 163 23.66 -15.84 -6.67
C LEU A 163 23.19 -17.29 -6.66
N SER A 164 23.06 -17.90 -7.85
CA SER A 164 22.76 -19.32 -8.01
C SER A 164 23.91 -20.08 -8.66
N ARG A 165 24.08 -21.35 -8.27
CA ARG A 165 25.03 -22.29 -8.88
C ARG A 165 24.37 -23.19 -9.91
#